data_AF-A0AAW5EC10-F1
#
_entry.id   AF-A0AAW5EC10-F1
#
_cell.length_a   1.000
_cell.length_b   1.000
_cell.length_c   1.000
_cell.angle_alpha   90.00
_cell.angle_beta   90.00
_cell.angle_gamma   90.00
#
_symmetry.space_group_name_H-M   'P 1'
#
loop_
_entity.id
_entity.type
_entity.pdbx_description
1 polymer ?
#
loop_
_entity_poly.entity_id
_entity_poly.type
_entity_poly.pdbx_seq_one_letter_code
_entity_poly.pdbx_strand_id
1 'polypeptide(L)'
;METQDSIKNFQESLYEGLEEQDDKENEIYPIKDIKIEKKSFSVYEANRRIIKNDFILTPEFQRDQRWNNKQKSELIESILMGIPIPVIYAYQTGDGRLEIADGKQRLGCLNEFLEGKLI
;
A
#
# COMPACT_ATOMS: atom_id res chain seq x y z
N MET A 1 33.70 -2.20 -31.75
CA MET A 1 32.66 -3.03 -32.37
C MET A 1 32.41 -4.26 -31.48
N GLU A 2 32.31 -4.06 -30.15
CA GLU A 2 32.32 -5.15 -29.16
C GLU A 2 31.23 -5.02 -28.07
N THR A 3 30.46 -3.93 -28.03
CA THR A 3 29.54 -3.63 -26.91
C THR A 3 28.06 -3.95 -27.17
N GLN A 4 27.64 -4.14 -28.42
CA GLN A 4 26.25 -4.53 -28.71
C GLN A 4 26.03 -6.05 -28.66
N ASP A 5 27.05 -6.85 -29.01
CA ASP A 5 26.98 -8.32 -28.93
C ASP A 5 26.98 -8.82 -27.48
N SER A 6 27.62 -8.10 -26.56
CA SER A 6 27.57 -8.43 -25.12
C SER A 6 26.19 -8.23 -24.51
N ILE A 7 25.46 -7.19 -24.96
CA ILE A 7 24.10 -6.90 -24.49
C ILE A 7 23.13 -7.96 -25.04
N LYS A 8 23.31 -8.36 -26.30
CA LYS A 8 22.48 -9.38 -26.94
C LYS A 8 22.66 -10.75 -26.29
N ASN A 9 23.90 -11.17 -26.02
CA ASN A 9 24.17 -12.43 -25.32
C ASN A 9 23.70 -12.42 -23.86
N PHE A 10 23.75 -11.26 -23.18
CA PHE A 10 23.20 -11.12 -21.83
C PHE A 10 21.67 -11.19 -21.83
N GLN A 11 21.02 -10.60 -22.83
CA GLN A 11 19.57 -10.70 -23.01
C GLN A 11 19.16 -12.14 -23.39
N GLU A 12 19.84 -12.81 -24.33
CA GLU A 12 19.57 -14.20 -24.69
C GLU A 12 19.74 -15.15 -23.50
N SER A 13 20.77 -14.96 -22.66
CA SER A 13 20.94 -15.71 -21.40
C SER A 13 19.81 -15.47 -20.38
N LEU A 14 19.20 -14.28 -20.37
CA LEU A 14 18.06 -13.96 -19.50
C LEU A 14 16.75 -14.59 -20.01
N TYR A 15 16.63 -14.81 -21.32
CA TYR A 15 15.46 -15.44 -21.95
C TYR A 15 15.54 -16.98 -21.95
N GLU A 16 16.73 -17.57 -22.10
CA GLU A 16 16.92 -19.04 -22.02
C GLU A 16 16.55 -19.63 -20.66
N GLY A 17 16.56 -18.83 -19.58
CA GLY A 17 16.13 -19.26 -18.25
C GLY A 17 14.61 -19.24 -18.02
N LEU A 18 13.81 -18.85 -19.01
CA LEU A 18 12.36 -18.64 -18.87
C LEU A 18 11.50 -19.62 -19.68
N GLU A 19 12.08 -20.56 -20.41
CA GLU A 19 11.31 -21.57 -21.14
C GLU A 19 11.40 -22.97 -20.49
N GLU A 20 10.25 -23.35 -19.94
CA GLU A 20 9.74 -24.69 -19.67
C GLU A 20 10.43 -25.54 -18.58
N GLN A 21 9.98 -25.32 -17.33
CA GLN A 21 9.85 -26.40 -16.35
C GLN A 21 8.38 -26.60 -15.95
N ASP A 22 7.83 -27.68 -16.50
CA ASP A 22 6.69 -28.49 -16.07
C ASP A 22 5.39 -27.84 -15.54
N ASP A 23 4.35 -28.02 -16.36
CA ASP A 23 2.91 -27.79 -16.14
C ASP A 23 2.28 -28.63 -14.99
N LYS A 24 2.89 -28.71 -13.81
CA LYS A 24 2.30 -29.43 -12.65
C LYS A 24 2.58 -28.77 -11.29
N GLU A 25 2.27 -27.49 -11.13
CA GLU A 25 1.95 -26.86 -9.82
C GLU A 25 1.50 -25.40 -10.01
N ASN A 26 0.33 -25.16 -10.62
CA ASN A 26 -0.25 -23.81 -10.76
C ASN A 26 -1.73 -23.76 -10.31
N GLU A 27 -2.04 -24.32 -9.14
CA GLU A 27 -3.25 -23.97 -8.39
C GLU A 27 -2.91 -23.02 -7.22
N ILE A 28 -2.08 -22.01 -7.46
CA ILE A 28 -1.64 -21.08 -6.41
C ILE A 28 -2.08 -19.66 -6.81
N TYR A 29 -3.30 -19.33 -6.39
CA TYR A 29 -4.04 -18.05 -6.48
C TYR A 29 -4.53 -17.62 -7.88
N PRO A 30 -5.86 -17.51 -8.08
CA PRO A 30 -6.40 -16.95 -9.32
C PRO A 30 -6.18 -15.44 -9.34
N ILE A 31 -5.08 -14.99 -9.93
CA ILE A 31 -4.82 -13.56 -10.22
C ILE A 31 -5.87 -13.00 -11.20
N LYS A 32 -6.59 -13.88 -11.93
CA LYS A 32 -7.52 -13.52 -13.00
C LYS A 32 -8.68 -12.60 -12.59
N ASP A 33 -9.06 -12.57 -11.30
CA ASP A 33 -10.22 -11.78 -10.84
C ASP A 33 -9.87 -10.61 -9.91
N ILE A 34 -8.58 -10.24 -9.79
CA ILE A 34 -8.18 -9.11 -8.92
C ILE A 34 -8.33 -7.78 -9.67
N LYS A 35 -9.30 -6.95 -9.24
CA LYS A 35 -9.47 -5.58 -9.73
C LYS A 35 -8.71 -4.59 -8.87
N ILE A 36 -7.71 -3.92 -9.45
CA ILE A 36 -6.93 -2.87 -8.78
C ILE A 36 -7.43 -1.49 -9.24
N GLU A 37 -7.81 -0.64 -8.29
CA GLU A 37 -8.22 0.74 -8.56
C GLU A 37 -7.34 1.73 -7.78
N LYS A 38 -6.90 2.80 -8.43
CA LYS A 38 -6.22 3.93 -7.77
C LYS A 38 -7.25 5.00 -7.46
N LYS A 39 -7.35 5.40 -6.20
CA LYS A 39 -8.23 6.48 -5.73
C LYS A 39 -7.43 7.51 -4.96
N SER A 40 -7.71 8.79 -5.20
CA SER A 40 -7.18 9.90 -4.43
C SER A 40 -8.26 10.45 -3.51
N PHE A 41 -7.93 10.61 -2.23
CA PHE A 41 -8.79 11.22 -1.24
C PHE A 41 -8.06 12.41 -0.64
N SER A 42 -8.77 13.50 -0.38
CA SER A 42 -8.23 14.53 0.50
C SER A 42 -8.11 13.97 1.92
N VAL A 43 -7.22 14.54 2.73
CA VAL A 43 -7.08 14.18 4.15
C VAL A 43 -8.43 14.31 4.88
N TYR A 44 -9.20 15.35 4.55
CA TYR A 44 -10.54 15.56 5.10
C TYR A 44 -11.52 14.43 4.73
N GLU A 45 -11.56 14.01 3.46
CA GLU A 45 -12.46 12.94 3.02
C GLU A 45 -12.06 11.59 3.63
N ALA A 46 -10.75 11.30 3.71
CA ALA A 46 -10.26 10.11 4.39
C ALA A 46 -10.72 10.09 5.86
N ASN A 47 -10.60 11.20 6.57
CA ASN A 47 -11.07 11.32 7.95
C ASN A 47 -12.59 11.11 8.07
N ARG A 48 -13.36 11.73 7.19
CA ARG A 48 -14.83 11.59 7.17
C ARG A 48 -15.26 10.14 6.96
N ARG A 49 -14.57 9.40 6.09
CA ARG A 49 -14.83 7.98 5.84
C ARG A 49 -14.47 7.09 7.02
N ILE A 50 -13.40 7.42 7.75
CA ILE A 50 -13.06 6.75 9.01
C ILE A 50 -14.19 6.96 10.04
N ILE A 51 -14.64 8.20 10.23
CA ILE A 51 -15.73 8.53 11.17
C ILE A 51 -17.04 7.82 10.80
N LYS A 52 -17.33 7.68 9.51
CA LYS A 52 -18.51 6.97 9.00
C LYS A 52 -18.40 5.45 9.01
N ASN A 53 -17.25 4.91 9.41
CA ASN A 53 -16.95 3.48 9.36
C ASN A 53 -16.92 2.91 7.93
N ASP A 54 -16.71 3.75 6.91
CA ASP A 54 -16.47 3.34 5.52
C ASP A 54 -15.02 2.87 5.33
N PHE A 55 -14.09 3.40 6.14
CA PHE A 55 -12.69 2.97 6.21
C PHE A 55 -12.45 2.21 7.51
N ILE A 56 -12.11 0.93 7.41
CA ILE A 56 -11.86 0.05 8.55
C ILE A 56 -10.36 0.07 8.86
N LEU A 57 -9.99 0.72 9.97
CA LEU A 57 -8.60 0.86 10.40
C LEU A 57 -8.10 -0.28 11.29
N THR A 58 -8.97 -1.14 11.82
CA THR A 58 -8.54 -2.20 12.76
C THR A 58 -9.06 -3.55 12.29
N PRO A 59 -8.29 -4.27 11.45
CA PRO A 59 -8.47 -5.70 11.25
C PRO A 59 -8.12 -6.43 12.55
N GLU A 60 -8.79 -7.54 12.84
CA GLU A 60 -8.55 -8.37 14.04
C GLU A 60 -7.13 -8.96 14.13
N PHE A 61 -6.38 -8.95 13.03
CA PHE A 61 -5.10 -9.66 12.88
C PHE A 61 -3.84 -8.79 13.06
N GLN A 62 -3.97 -7.51 13.40
CA GLN A 62 -2.84 -6.57 13.37
C GLN A 62 -2.14 -6.43 14.73
N ARG A 63 -0.79 -6.42 14.71
CA ARG A 63 0.04 -6.26 15.90
C ARG A 63 -0.19 -4.92 16.60
N ASP A 64 -0.14 -4.91 17.94
CA ASP A 64 -0.35 -3.76 18.82
C ASP A 64 0.73 -2.65 18.74
N GLN A 65 1.67 -2.72 17.80
CA GLN A 65 2.71 -1.71 17.71
C GLN A 65 2.12 -0.37 17.27
N ARG A 66 2.13 0.60 18.19
CA ARG A 66 1.69 1.98 17.94
C ARG A 66 2.91 2.86 17.67
N TRP A 67 2.75 3.82 16.76
CA TRP A 67 3.75 4.88 16.61
C TRP A 67 3.84 5.70 17.88
N ASN A 68 5.05 6.06 18.26
CA ASN A 68 5.28 7.06 19.29
C ASN A 68 4.97 8.48 18.76
N ASN A 69 4.89 9.46 19.64
CA ASN A 69 4.53 10.82 19.26
C ASN A 69 5.58 11.45 18.32
N LYS A 70 6.86 11.08 18.45
CA LYS A 70 7.92 11.56 17.54
C LYS A 70 7.65 11.13 16.08
N GLN A 71 7.37 9.84 15.86
CA GLN A 71 7.06 9.31 14.52
C GLN A 71 5.81 9.95 13.92
N LYS A 72 4.80 10.22 14.76
CA LYS A 72 3.58 10.92 14.34
C LYS A 72 3.91 12.35 13.89
N SER A 73 4.70 13.09 14.69
CA SER A 73 5.13 14.44 14.35
C SER A 73 5.97 14.50 13.07
N GLU A 74 6.90 13.57 12.87
CA GLU A 74 7.71 13.47 11.64
C GLU A 74 6.84 13.28 10.38
N LEU A 75 5.74 12.51 10.49
CA LEU A 75 4.79 12.38 9.39
C LEU A 75 4.08 13.71 9.10
N ILE A 76 3.57 14.39 10.13
CA ILE A 76 2.87 15.67 9.95
C ILE A 76 3.82 16.71 9.35
N GLU A 77 5.05 16.79 9.85
CA GLU A 77 6.08 17.68 9.33
C GLU A 77 6.36 17.39 7.85
N SER A 78 6.53 16.12 7.48
CA SER A 78 6.73 15.70 6.09
C SER A 78 5.61 16.18 5.16
N ILE A 79 4.35 16.08 5.61
CA ILE A 79 3.18 16.55 4.85
C ILE A 79 3.20 18.07 4.69
N LEU A 80 3.51 18.81 5.75
CA LEU A 80 3.61 20.28 5.71
C LEU A 80 4.75 20.75 4.81
N MET A 81 5.84 19.98 4.72
CA MET A 81 6.96 20.22 3.81
C MET A 81 6.68 19.78 2.36
N GLY A 82 5.52 19.18 2.09
CA GLY A 82 5.17 18.69 0.75
C GLY A 82 5.94 17.44 0.31
N ILE A 83 6.51 16.69 1.25
CA ILE A 83 7.17 15.41 0.97
C ILE A 83 6.09 14.38 0.61
N PRO A 84 6.24 13.64 -0.52
CA PRO A 84 5.24 12.67 -0.93
C PRO A 84 5.15 11.51 0.07
N ILE A 85 3.92 11.17 0.46
CA ILE A 85 3.63 10.07 1.36
C ILE A 85 3.40 8.79 0.56
N PRO A 86 3.94 7.63 1.01
CA PRO A 86 3.66 6.35 0.37
C PRO A 86 2.18 6.07 0.25
N VAL A 87 1.78 5.41 -0.85
CA VAL A 87 0.40 5.01 -1.09
C VAL A 87 -0.15 4.16 0.06
N ILE A 88 -1.47 4.24 0.26
CA ILE A 88 -2.20 3.45 1.25
C ILE A 88 -2.89 2.33 0.49
N TYR A 89 -2.71 1.10 0.96
CA TYR A 89 -3.35 -0.07 0.36
C TYR A 89 -4.57 -0.46 1.17
N ALA A 90 -5.67 -0.71 0.48
CA ALA A 90 -6.92 -1.16 1.06
C ALA A 90 -7.55 -2.19 0.13
N TYR A 91 -8.37 -3.07 0.71
CA TYR A 91 -9.21 -3.98 -0.04
C TYR A 91 -10.68 -3.64 0.19
N GLN A 92 -11.51 -3.87 -0.83
CA GLN A 92 -12.94 -3.66 -0.73
C GLN A 92 -13.60 -4.92 -0.20
N THR A 93 -14.34 -4.78 0.90
CA THR A 93 -15.16 -5.85 1.47
C THR A 93 -16.46 -6.02 0.68
N GLY A 94 -17.17 -7.13 0.88
CA GLY A 94 -18.41 -7.44 0.14
C GLY A 94 -19.54 -6.41 0.32
N ASP A 95 -19.51 -5.62 1.41
CA ASP A 95 -20.47 -4.54 1.67
C ASP A 95 -20.02 -3.17 1.11
N GLY A 96 -18.86 -3.12 0.44
CA GLY A 96 -18.33 -1.93 -0.21
C GLY A 96 -17.41 -1.08 0.65
N ARG A 97 -17.23 -1.39 1.94
CA ARG A 97 -16.27 -0.70 2.82
C ARG A 97 -14.82 -1.02 2.42
N LEU A 98 -13.92 -0.07 2.70
CA LEU A 98 -12.50 -0.24 2.46
C LEU A 98 -11.78 -0.61 3.75
N GLU A 99 -11.23 -1.82 3.80
CA GLU A 99 -10.40 -2.25 4.91
C GLU A 99 -8.93 -1.99 4.59
N ILE A 100 -8.27 -1.27 5.49
CA ILE A 100 -6.91 -0.78 5.28
C ILE A 100 -5.92 -1.91 5.56
N ALA A 101 -5.23 -2.36 4.51
CA ALA A 101 -4.19 -3.38 4.60
C ALA A 101 -2.83 -2.78 5.04
N ASP A 102 -2.50 -1.59 4.52
CA ASP A 102 -1.30 -0.84 4.90
C ASP A 102 -1.62 0.65 5.09
N GLY A 103 -0.87 1.33 5.96
CA GLY A 103 -1.02 2.77 6.19
C GLY A 103 -1.96 3.15 7.34
N LYS A 104 -2.40 2.19 8.16
CA LYS A 104 -3.19 2.44 9.37
C LYS A 104 -2.57 3.50 10.28
N GLN A 105 -1.28 3.39 10.60
CA GLN A 105 -0.62 4.33 11.51
C GLN A 105 -0.55 5.74 10.90
N ARG A 106 -0.42 5.84 9.57
CA ARG A 106 -0.47 7.12 8.85
C ARG A 106 -1.85 7.75 8.94
N LEU A 107 -2.91 6.99 8.64
CA LEU A 107 -4.29 7.45 8.75
C LEU A 107 -4.70 7.77 10.19
N GLY A 108 -4.27 6.96 11.15
CA GLY A 108 -4.49 7.18 12.57
C GLY A 108 -3.82 8.47 13.06
N CYS A 109 -2.56 8.70 12.67
CA CYS A 109 -1.86 9.95 12.95
C CYS A 109 -2.60 11.16 12.38
N LEU A 110 -3.04 11.09 11.12
CA LEU A 110 -3.81 12.16 10.48
C LEU A 110 -5.14 12.43 11.21
N ASN A 111 -5.85 11.38 11.62
CA ASN A 111 -7.07 11.51 12.40
C ASN A 111 -6.80 12.19 13.76
N GLU A 112 -5.84 11.67 14.53
CA GLU A 112 -5.46 12.27 15.83
C GLU A 112 -5.04 13.73 15.70
N PHE A 113 -4.30 14.09 14.64
CA PHE A 113 -3.92 15.46 14.35
C PHE A 113 -5.14 16.36 14.08
N LEU A 114 -6.09 15.91 13.25
CA LEU A 114 -7.32 16.65 12.95
C LEU A 114 -8.25 16.81 14.16
N GLU A 115 -8.24 15.84 15.08
CA GLU A 115 -9.00 15.89 16.33
C GLU A 115 -8.31 16.71 17.44
N GLY A 116 -7.09 17.22 17.19
CA GLY A 116 -6.30 17.97 18.17
C GLY A 116 -5.77 17.12 19.33
N LYS A 117 -5.64 15.80 19.14
CA LYS A 117 -5.21 14.83 20.16
C LYS A 117 -3.73 14.46 20.09
N LEU A 118 -3.00 14.98 19.10
CA LEU A 118 -1.57 14.75 18.96
C LEU A 118 -0.80 15.65 19.96
N ILE A 119 -0.19 15.04 20.98
CA ILE A 119 0.59 15.72 22.04
C ILE A 119 2.08 15.43 21.89
#